data_AF-A0A351Q823-F1
#
_entry.id   AF-A0A351Q823-F1
#
_cell.length_a   1.000
_cell.length_b   1.000
_cell.length_c   1.000
_cell.angle_alpha   90.00
_cell.angle_beta   90.00
_cell.angle_gamma   90.00
#
_symmetry.space_group_name_H-M   'P 1'
#
loop_
_entity.id
_entity.type
_entity.pdbx_description
1 polymer ?
#
loop_
_entity_poly.entity_id
_entity_poly.type
_entity_poly.pdbx_seq_one_letter_code
_entity_poly.pdbx_strand_id
1 'polypeptide(L)'
;MKKNCDFYMDKFFALDKNERLPVSLTLHLLFCKKCRNFVRKFSLLEKKCSKENMKKISCDSKNVVEIMRCLDSAYEMYNLQKERVSMRQWLVAGAALILCVVLFEMLAFFASAEFFVFPLSLFFAFSIIMYCAAFVGTNMDFFIKKWKIQ
;
A
#
# COMPACT_ATOMS: atom_id res chain seq x y z
N MET A 1 12.03 -35.20 -22.89
CA MET A 1 12.37 -35.72 -21.55
C MET A 1 11.09 -36.16 -20.84
N LYS A 2 10.95 -37.44 -20.50
CA LYS A 2 9.83 -37.94 -19.67
C LYS A 2 10.01 -37.37 -18.27
N LYS A 3 9.27 -36.32 -17.93
CA LYS A 3 9.19 -35.84 -16.54
C LYS A 3 8.29 -36.80 -15.76
N ASN A 4 8.78 -37.27 -14.61
CA ASN A 4 8.06 -38.23 -13.78
C ASN A 4 6.81 -37.58 -13.16
N CYS A 5 5.83 -38.39 -12.79
CA CYS A 5 4.59 -37.93 -12.15
C CYS A 5 4.84 -37.12 -10.87
N ASP A 6 5.91 -37.45 -10.13
CA ASP A 6 6.27 -36.79 -8.87
C ASP A 6 6.62 -35.32 -9.10
N PHE A 7 7.39 -35.02 -10.16
CA PHE A 7 7.71 -33.64 -10.56
C PHE A 7 6.46 -32.79 -10.81
N TYR A 8 5.42 -33.38 -11.40
CA TYR A 8 4.16 -32.66 -11.64
C TYR A 8 3.35 -32.46 -10.35
N MET A 9 3.44 -33.38 -9.39
CA MET A 9 2.78 -33.23 -8.08
C MET A 9 3.49 -32.19 -7.21
N ASP A 10 4.82 -32.16 -7.18
CA ASP A 10 5.57 -31.12 -6.47
C ASP A 10 5.23 -29.73 -7.01
N LYS A 11 5.12 -29.61 -8.33
CA LYS A 11 4.68 -28.38 -8.98
C LYS A 11 3.23 -28.03 -8.64
N PHE A 12 2.36 -29.01 -8.43
CA PHE A 12 1.00 -28.77 -7.97
C PHE A 12 0.97 -28.28 -6.52
N PHE A 13 1.78 -28.86 -5.63
CA PHE A 13 1.88 -28.43 -4.23
C PHE A 13 2.53 -27.07 -4.03
N ALA A 14 3.35 -26.62 -4.98
CA ALA A 14 3.95 -25.29 -4.98
C ALA A 14 2.96 -24.16 -5.37
N LEU A 15 1.77 -24.49 -5.88
CA LEU A 15 0.77 -23.51 -6.30
C LEU A 15 -0.12 -23.11 -5.12
N ASP A 16 -0.49 -21.83 -5.08
CA ASP A 16 -1.44 -21.32 -4.10
C ASP A 16 -2.89 -21.65 -4.45
N LYS A 17 -3.78 -21.56 -3.45
CA LYS A 17 -5.20 -21.89 -3.60
C LYS A 17 -5.87 -21.01 -4.66
N ASN A 18 -6.48 -21.65 -5.66
CA ASN A 18 -7.13 -21.03 -6.83
C ASN A 18 -6.17 -20.37 -7.85
N GLU A 19 -4.87 -20.64 -7.76
CA GLU A 19 -3.94 -20.21 -8.80
C GLU A 19 -4.17 -20.99 -10.12
N ARG A 20 -3.88 -20.34 -11.25
CA ARG A 20 -4.04 -20.98 -12.56
C ARG A 20 -3.02 -22.10 -12.73
N LEU A 21 -3.50 -23.29 -13.10
CA LEU A 21 -2.62 -24.42 -13.36
C LEU A 21 -1.73 -24.13 -14.59
N PRO A 22 -0.40 -24.30 -14.49
CA PRO A 22 0.49 -24.14 -15.62
C PRO A 22 0.15 -25.17 -16.70
N VAL A 23 0.21 -24.75 -17.97
CA VAL A 23 -0.24 -25.54 -19.14
C VAL A 23 0.37 -26.95 -19.16
N SER A 24 1.66 -27.07 -18.78
CA SER A 24 2.35 -28.36 -18.68
C SER A 24 1.70 -29.34 -17.69
N LEU A 25 1.20 -28.82 -16.57
CA LEU A 25 0.53 -29.61 -15.52
C LEU A 25 -0.89 -29.97 -15.96
N THR A 26 -1.62 -29.03 -16.55
CA THR A 26 -2.95 -29.28 -17.14
C THR A 26 -2.89 -30.41 -18.16
N LEU A 27 -1.91 -30.36 -19.06
CA LEU A 27 -1.72 -31.40 -20.07
C LEU A 27 -1.44 -32.76 -19.42
N HIS A 28 -0.56 -32.82 -18.42
CA HIS A 28 -0.27 -34.04 -17.69
C HIS A 28 -1.50 -34.62 -16.99
N LEU A 29 -2.33 -33.78 -16.36
CA LEU A 29 -3.56 -34.21 -15.67
C LEU A 29 -4.64 -34.72 -16.65
N LEU A 30 -4.64 -34.27 -17.91
CA LEU A 30 -5.53 -34.81 -18.93
C LEU A 30 -5.15 -36.24 -19.31
N PHE A 31 -3.85 -36.55 -19.39
CA PHE A 31 -3.35 -37.86 -19.83
C PHE A 31 -3.14 -38.85 -18.67
N CYS A 32 -2.81 -38.39 -17.46
CA CYS A 32 -2.52 -39.24 -16.31
C CYS A 32 -3.73 -39.37 -15.37
N LYS A 33 -4.45 -40.49 -15.45
CA LYS A 33 -5.62 -40.78 -14.59
C LYS A 33 -5.29 -40.78 -13.09
N LYS A 34 -4.11 -41.29 -12.69
CA LYS A 34 -3.66 -41.35 -11.30
C LYS A 34 -3.56 -39.94 -10.69
N CYS A 35 -2.82 -39.07 -11.37
CA CYS A 35 -2.60 -37.68 -10.98
C CYS A 35 -3.91 -36.88 -10.98
N ARG A 36 -4.76 -37.07 -12.00
CA ARG A 36 -6.10 -36.45 -12.08
C ARG A 36 -6.99 -36.81 -10.89
N ASN A 37 -7.03 -38.09 -10.53
CA ASN A 37 -7.84 -38.57 -9.42
C ASN A 37 -7.31 -38.08 -8.07
N PHE A 38 -5.98 -37.99 -7.92
CA PHE A 38 -5.36 -37.44 -6.71
C PHE A 38 -5.76 -35.99 -6.49
N VAL A 39 -5.52 -35.11 -7.48
CA VAL A 39 -5.88 -33.68 -7.39
C VAL A 39 -7.37 -33.51 -7.11
N ARG A 40 -8.24 -34.27 -7.78
CA ARG A 40 -9.69 -34.19 -7.56
C ARG A 40 -10.09 -34.58 -6.13
N LYS A 41 -9.55 -35.67 -5.59
CA LYS A 41 -9.82 -36.11 -4.22
C LYS A 41 -9.26 -35.11 -3.20
N PHE A 42 -8.04 -34.62 -3.44
CA PHE A 42 -7.40 -33.63 -2.59
C PHE A 42 -8.23 -32.35 -2.50
N SER A 43 -8.65 -31.76 -3.63
CA SER A 43 -9.50 -30.58 -3.64
C SER A 43 -10.88 -30.79 -3.01
N LEU A 44 -11.44 -32.01 -3.09
CA LEU A 44 -12.70 -32.35 -2.41
C LEU A 44 -12.52 -32.41 -0.89
N LEU A 45 -11.45 -33.03 -0.40
CA LEU A 45 -11.12 -33.10 1.02
C LEU A 45 -10.84 -31.71 1.59
N GLU A 46 -10.08 -30.90 0.87
CA GLU A 46 -9.78 -29.52 1.27
C GLU A 46 -11.06 -28.68 1.39
N LYS A 47 -11.99 -28.79 0.42
CA LYS A 47 -13.30 -28.12 0.48
C LYS A 47 -14.12 -28.59 1.66
N LYS A 48 -14.13 -29.90 1.95
CA LYS A 48 -14.87 -30.46 3.09
C LYS A 48 -14.29 -30.00 4.43
N CYS A 49 -12.96 -30.05 4.57
CA CYS A 49 -12.23 -29.61 5.76
C CYS A 49 -12.43 -28.10 5.99
N SER A 50 -12.35 -27.28 4.93
CA SER A 50 -12.62 -25.84 5.01
C SER A 50 -14.04 -25.55 5.51
N LYS A 51 -15.04 -26.30 5.02
CA LYS A 51 -16.46 -26.12 5.39
C LYS A 51 -16.77 -26.57 6.81
N GLU A 52 -16.17 -27.66 7.27
CA GLU A 52 -16.33 -28.16 8.65
C GLU A 52 -15.64 -27.26 9.66
N ASN A 53 -14.44 -26.76 9.35
CA ASN A 53 -13.73 -25.81 10.21
C ASN A 53 -14.46 -24.46 10.29
N MET A 54 -15.05 -23.95 9.18
CA MET A 54 -15.89 -22.74 9.23
C MET A 54 -17.09 -22.88 10.17
N LYS A 55 -17.70 -24.07 10.26
CA LYS A 55 -18.80 -24.32 11.20
C LYS A 55 -18.35 -24.38 12.66
N LYS A 56 -17.07 -24.67 12.91
CA LYS A 56 -16.51 -24.87 14.26
C LYS A 56 -15.83 -23.62 14.82
N ILE A 57 -15.63 -22.59 13.99
CA ILE A 57 -15.36 -21.24 14.48
C ILE A 57 -16.68 -20.72 15.06
N SER A 58 -17.03 -21.16 16.27
CA SER A 58 -17.91 -20.35 17.09
C SER A 58 -17.18 -19.03 17.26
N CYS A 59 -17.75 -17.95 16.72
CA CYS A 59 -17.43 -16.61 17.16
C CYS A 59 -17.86 -16.52 18.63
N ASP A 60 -17.10 -17.16 19.52
CA ASP A 60 -17.17 -16.89 20.93
C ASP A 60 -16.74 -15.44 21.07
N SER A 61 -17.77 -14.61 21.26
CA SER A 61 -17.78 -13.17 21.05
C SER A 61 -16.60 -12.45 21.72
N LYS A 62 -16.06 -13.01 22.81
CA LYS A 62 -14.94 -12.42 23.56
C LYS A 62 -13.65 -12.38 22.76
N ASN A 63 -13.22 -13.49 22.14
CA ASN A 63 -11.96 -13.51 21.39
C ASN A 63 -12.05 -12.68 20.10
N VAL A 64 -13.20 -12.66 19.44
CA VAL A 64 -13.40 -11.85 18.22
C VAL A 64 -13.41 -10.36 18.57
N VAL A 65 -14.07 -9.98 19.66
CA VAL A 65 -14.09 -8.60 20.15
C VAL A 65 -12.71 -8.16 20.62
N GLU A 66 -11.95 -9.01 21.32
CA GLU A 66 -10.57 -8.72 21.74
C GLU A 66 -9.66 -8.50 20.53
N ILE A 67 -9.75 -9.37 19.51
CA ILE A 67 -8.98 -9.24 18.26
C ILE A 67 -9.38 -7.97 17.50
N MET A 68 -10.68 -7.67 17.40
CA MET A 68 -11.17 -6.41 16.82
C MET A 68 -10.67 -5.19 17.59
N ARG A 69 -10.66 -5.23 18.93
CA ARG A 69 -10.13 -4.14 19.76
C ARG A 69 -8.64 -3.94 19.59
N CYS A 70 -7.89 -5.03 19.49
CA CYS A 70 -6.45 -4.98 19.20
C CYS A 70 -6.19 -4.36 17.82
N LEU A 71 -6.96 -4.77 16.80
CA LEU A 71 -6.91 -4.21 15.45
C LEU A 71 -7.28 -2.73 15.43
N ASP A 72 -8.37 -2.33 16.09
CA ASP A 72 -8.79 -0.94 16.18
C ASP A 72 -7.75 -0.10 16.93
N SER A 73 -7.19 -0.59 18.04
CA SER A 73 -6.16 0.16 18.77
C SER A 73 -4.87 0.32 17.95
N ALA A 74 -4.46 -0.73 17.21
CA ALA A 74 -3.29 -0.68 16.34
C ALA A 74 -3.55 0.23 15.13
N TYR A 75 -4.78 0.23 14.62
CA TYR A 75 -5.22 1.09 13.51
C TYR A 75 -5.32 2.56 13.93
N GLU A 76 -5.87 2.84 15.11
CA GLU A 76 -5.91 4.17 15.72
C GLU A 76 -4.49 4.67 16.01
N MET A 77 -3.59 3.84 16.52
CA MET A 77 -2.19 4.22 16.74
C MET A 77 -1.47 4.52 15.41
N TYR A 78 -1.74 3.75 14.35
CA TYR A 78 -1.25 4.04 13.01
C TYR A 78 -1.85 5.33 12.42
N ASN A 79 -3.13 5.58 12.64
CA ASN A 79 -3.82 6.79 12.14
C ASN A 79 -3.42 8.05 12.92
N LEU A 80 -3.16 7.95 14.23
CA LEU A 80 -2.59 9.02 15.04
C LEU A 80 -1.19 9.40 14.54
N GLN A 81 -0.36 8.41 14.20
CA GLN A 81 0.93 8.68 13.57
C GLN A 81 0.80 9.22 12.13
N LYS A 82 -0.35 8.96 11.48
CA LYS A 82 -0.74 9.50 10.17
C LYS A 82 -1.68 10.70 10.31
N GLU A 83 -1.53 11.52 11.35
CA GLU A 83 -2.18 12.84 11.37
C GLU A 83 -1.71 13.63 10.16
N ARG A 84 -2.57 13.67 9.13
CA ARG A 84 -2.31 14.45 7.93
C ARG A 84 -2.56 15.90 8.28
N VAL A 85 -1.52 16.72 8.17
CA VAL A 85 -1.65 18.18 8.21
C VAL A 85 -2.78 18.58 7.26
N SER A 86 -3.76 19.32 7.78
CA SER A 86 -4.94 19.66 7.00
C SER A 86 -4.57 20.50 5.78
N MET A 87 -5.28 20.31 4.66
CA MET A 87 -5.04 21.09 3.42
C MET A 87 -5.11 22.61 3.65
N ARG A 88 -5.91 23.06 4.63
CA ARG A 88 -6.00 24.48 5.00
C ARG A 88 -4.71 24.98 5.63
N GLN A 89 -4.07 24.20 6.50
CA GLN A 89 -2.78 24.56 7.10
C GLN A 89 -1.68 24.65 6.05
N TRP A 90 -1.67 23.75 5.05
CA TRP A 90 -0.75 23.86 3.92
C TRP A 90 -0.96 25.16 3.14
N LEU A 91 -2.20 25.50 2.80
CA LEU A 91 -2.51 26.74 2.07
C LEU A 91 -2.07 27.99 2.84
N VAL A 92 -2.33 28.05 4.15
CA VAL A 92 -1.91 29.17 5.01
C VAL A 92 -0.38 29.26 5.08
N ALA A 93 0.32 28.13 5.25
CA ALA A 93 1.78 28.09 5.26
C ALA A 93 2.39 28.55 3.92
N GLY A 94 1.79 28.13 2.79
CA GLY A 94 2.22 28.56 1.46
C GLY A 94 2.01 30.06 1.23
N ALA A 95 0.84 30.59 1.64
CA ALA A 95 0.56 32.01 1.56
C ALA A 95 1.53 32.84 2.43
N ALA A 96 1.83 32.38 3.64
CA ALA A 96 2.82 33.01 4.51
C ALA A 96 4.23 33.01 3.88
N LEU A 97 4.62 31.91 3.23
CA LEU A 97 5.92 31.81 2.57
C LEU A 97 6.04 32.81 1.42
N ILE A 98 5.03 32.92 0.56
CA ILE A 98 4.99 33.91 -0.53
C ILE A 98 5.06 35.33 0.04
N LEU A 99 4.31 35.61 1.10
CA LEU A 99 4.31 36.92 1.76
C LEU A 99 5.72 37.26 2.30
N CYS A 100 6.42 36.31 2.90
CA CYS A 100 7.80 36.52 3.36
C CYS A 100 8.76 36.87 2.22
N VAL A 101 8.65 36.21 1.06
CA VAL A 101 9.48 36.51 -0.12
C VAL A 101 9.20 37.93 -0.61
N VAL A 102 7.93 38.30 -0.78
CA VAL A 102 7.53 39.63 -1.26
C VAL A 102 7.97 40.73 -0.31
N LEU A 103 7.75 40.56 1.00
CA LEU A 103 8.18 41.52 2.01
C LEU A 103 9.70 41.66 2.03
N PHE A 104 10.43 40.55 1.87
CA PHE A 104 11.88 40.59 1.82
C PHE A 104 12.38 41.34 0.58
N GLU A 105 11.85 41.04 -0.62
CA GLU A 105 12.24 41.76 -1.85
C GLU A 105 11.96 43.27 -1.74
N MET A 106 10.80 43.64 -1.18
CA MET A 106 10.48 45.04 -0.91
C MET A 106 11.49 45.69 0.05
N LEU A 107 11.80 45.05 1.18
CA LEU A 107 12.75 45.58 2.15
C LEU A 107 14.17 45.66 1.57
N ALA A 108 14.60 44.65 0.81
CA ALA A 108 15.91 44.63 0.15
C ALA A 108 16.04 45.74 -0.88
N PHE A 109 14.97 46.04 -1.62
CA PHE A 109 14.89 47.17 -2.55
C PHE A 109 15.06 48.52 -1.83
N PHE A 110 14.35 48.74 -0.71
CA PHE A 110 14.48 49.98 0.06
C PHE A 110 15.82 50.11 0.79
N ALA A 111 16.41 49.00 1.24
CA ALA A 111 17.64 48.98 2.01
C ALA A 111 18.91 48.98 1.14
N SER A 112 18.80 48.90 -0.19
CA SER A 112 19.93 48.74 -1.12
C SER A 112 20.91 47.62 -0.69
N ALA A 113 20.36 46.56 -0.10
CA ALA A 113 21.11 45.50 0.56
C ALA A 113 21.58 44.42 -0.43
N GLU A 114 22.24 44.83 -1.53
CA GLU A 114 22.58 43.96 -2.67
C GLU A 114 23.41 42.73 -2.27
N PHE A 115 24.27 42.86 -1.27
CA PHE A 115 25.10 41.76 -0.75
C PHE A 115 24.29 40.57 -0.21
N PHE A 116 23.10 40.82 0.34
CA PHE A 116 22.28 39.76 0.96
C PHE A 116 21.19 39.22 0.03
N VAL A 117 20.91 39.88 -1.10
CA VAL A 117 19.84 39.47 -2.04
C VAL A 117 20.11 38.07 -2.58
N PHE A 118 21.32 37.81 -3.07
CA PHE A 118 21.67 36.53 -3.69
C PHE A 118 21.56 35.32 -2.71
N PRO A 119 22.25 35.30 -1.55
CA PRO A 119 22.19 34.15 -0.65
C PRO A 119 20.79 33.93 -0.07
N LEU A 120 20.03 34.99 0.22
CA LEU A 120 18.68 34.84 0.76
C LEU A 120 17.68 34.35 -0.29
N SER A 121 17.81 34.80 -1.55
CA SER A 121 17.02 34.29 -2.67
C SER A 121 17.23 32.79 -2.87
N LEU A 122 18.48 32.33 -2.74
CA LEU A 122 18.82 30.91 -2.83
C LEU A 122 18.19 30.10 -1.68
N PHE A 123 18.20 30.65 -0.45
CA PHE A 123 17.54 30.04 0.70
C PHE A 123 16.02 29.92 0.52
N PHE A 124 15.36 30.96 0.01
CA PHE A 124 13.94 30.92 -0.29
C PHE A 124 13.62 29.93 -1.40
N ALA A 125 14.40 29.89 -2.48
CA ALA A 125 14.23 28.91 -3.55
C ALA A 125 14.30 27.48 -3.01
N PHE A 126 15.30 27.17 -2.17
CA PHE A 126 15.43 25.86 -1.54
C PHE A 126 14.25 25.54 -0.62
N SER A 127 13.81 26.51 0.18
CA SER A 127 12.66 26.37 1.09
C SER A 127 11.35 26.12 0.33
N ILE A 128 11.14 26.79 -0.81
CA ILE A 128 9.99 26.56 -1.71
C ILE A 128 10.03 25.14 -2.28
N ILE A 129 11.19 24.69 -2.77
CA ILE A 129 11.35 23.33 -3.31
C ILE A 129 11.03 22.29 -2.23
N MET A 130 11.59 22.43 -1.04
CA MET A 130 11.34 21.54 0.09
C MET A 130 9.87 21.55 0.50
N TYR A 131 9.24 22.72 0.57
CA TYR A 131 7.82 22.87 0.85
C TYR A 131 6.96 22.15 -0.19
N CYS A 132 7.26 22.33 -1.48
CA CYS A 132 6.53 21.67 -2.56
C CYS A 132 6.70 20.15 -2.52
N ALA A 133 7.93 19.66 -2.29
CA ALA A 133 8.20 18.24 -2.16
C ALA A 133 7.46 17.61 -0.97
N ALA A 134 7.46 18.28 0.19
CA ALA A 134 6.73 17.84 1.38
C ALA A 134 5.21 17.87 1.15
N PHE A 135 4.68 18.90 0.49
CA PHE A 135 3.28 19.01 0.13
C PHE A 135 2.84 17.85 -0.78
N VAL A 136 3.58 17.58 -1.85
CA VAL A 136 3.29 16.46 -2.76
C VAL A 136 3.42 15.12 -2.03
N GLY A 137 4.51 14.91 -1.30
CA GLY A 137 4.78 13.68 -0.56
C GLY A 137 3.68 13.32 0.44
N THR A 138 3.27 14.29 1.26
CA THR A 138 2.23 14.08 2.29
C THR A 138 0.82 13.94 1.71
N ASN A 139 0.57 14.50 0.53
CA ASN A 139 -0.73 14.44 -0.16
C ASN A 139 -0.78 13.44 -1.33
N MET A 140 0.25 12.61 -1.56
CA MET A 140 0.28 11.64 -2.67
C MET A 140 -0.91 10.68 -2.67
N ASP A 141 -1.40 10.30 -1.49
CA ASP A 141 -2.59 9.44 -1.35
C ASP A 141 -3.85 10.04 -2.02
N PHE A 142 -3.94 11.37 -2.15
CA PHE A 142 -5.03 12.03 -2.88
C PHE A 142 -4.87 11.87 -4.39
N PHE A 143 -3.65 12.00 -4.90
CA PHE A 143 -3.34 11.87 -6.33
C PHE A 143 -3.45 10.43 -6.82
N ILE A 144 -2.98 9.45 -6.04
CA ILE A 144 -3.04 8.02 -6.38
C ILE A 144 -4.48 7.50 -6.41
N LYS A 145 -5.32 7.92 -5.45
CA LYS A 145 -6.73 7.48 -5.40
C LYS A 145 -7.56 8.03 -6.56
N LYS A 146 -7.25 9.24 -7.05
CA LYS A 146 -7.94 9.83 -8.20
C LYS A 146 -7.64 9.09 -9.52
N TRP A 147 -6.44 8.50 -9.66
CA TRP A 147 -6.06 7.76 -10.87
C TRP A 147 -6.62 6.33 -10.97
N LYS A 148 -7.13 5.74 -9.88
CA LYS A 148 -7.84 4.45 -9.94
C LYS A 148 -9.33 4.56 -10.32
N ILE A 149 -9.84 5.78 -10.53
CA ILE A 149 -11.21 6.06 -10.96
C ILE A 149 -11.17 6.66 -12.37
N GLN A 150 -10.55 5.93 -13.30
CA GLN A 150 -10.73 6.02 -14.75
C GLN A 150 -10.52 4.61 -15.32
#